data_AF-A0A938V9R5-F1
#
_entry.id   AF-A0A938V9R5-F1
#
_cell.length_a   1.000
_cell.length_b   1.000
_cell.length_c   1.000
_cell.angle_alpha   90.00
_cell.angle_beta   90.00
_cell.angle_gamma   90.00
#
_symmetry.space_group_name_H-M   'P 1'
#
loop_
_entity.id
_entity.type
_entity.pdbx_description
1 polymer ?
#
loop_
_entity_poly.entity_id
_entity_poly.type
_entity_poly.pdbx_seq_one_letter_code
_entity_poly.pdbx_strand_id
1 'polypeptide(L)'
;MTGTIKALNAIKSVLFGKWNGLQVFLVPTTVLFLIDDNSLRLWFLGLFTRQLFYIPLIMFLLLFLFLVFLIIKQSVALEAFDLIPEQRTKWLYDYILGIHELLLVIIFSFMVVYVLTAFLRYFYSIQLPLHYIYLKIFQFMAIGLILYQHLRNYWLKHTMKSGRSPKRSIAVLLLYIRHHRREFYLHTLMLCGLILVSVHVYKWVVYLFLEPFAMYLDKLAGMPVRFTVARVRTPLDLLYNVFVLFCAYIVSNLLFAPVINLFHHLSLRIKPRSKQLG
;
A
#
# COMPACT_ATOMS: atom_id res chain seq x y z
N MET A 1 -9.86 24.56 -19.48
CA MET A 1 -9.84 23.08 -19.32
C MET A 1 -8.51 22.49 -18.82
N THR A 2 -7.38 23.22 -18.87
CA THR A 2 -6.06 22.72 -18.45
C THR A 2 -5.81 22.75 -16.93
N GLY A 3 -6.50 23.61 -16.18
CA GLY A 3 -6.33 23.73 -14.72
C GLY A 3 -6.93 22.57 -13.92
N THR A 4 -8.12 22.09 -14.29
CA THR A 4 -8.83 21.01 -13.60
C THR A 4 -8.10 19.67 -13.74
N ILE A 5 -7.58 19.37 -14.93
CA ILE A 5 -6.78 18.15 -15.19
C ILE A 5 -5.47 18.18 -14.39
N LYS A 6 -4.79 19.33 -14.32
CA LYS A 6 -3.57 19.49 -13.51
C LYS A 6 -3.86 19.30 -12.02
N ALA A 7 -4.94 19.87 -11.50
CA ALA A 7 -5.35 19.70 -10.11
C ALA A 7 -5.67 18.24 -9.78
N LEU A 8 -6.42 17.55 -10.66
CA LEU A 8 -6.75 16.13 -10.50
C LEU A 8 -5.48 15.25 -10.48
N ASN A 9 -4.53 15.51 -11.37
CA ASN A 9 -3.27 14.77 -11.41
C ASN A 9 -2.41 15.05 -10.17
N ALA A 10 -2.41 16.29 -9.66
CA ALA A 10 -1.74 16.62 -8.42
C ALA A 10 -2.35 15.85 -7.23
N ILE A 11 -3.68 15.83 -7.10
CA ILE A 11 -4.38 15.08 -6.04
C ILE A 11 -4.07 13.58 -6.13
N LYS A 12 -4.17 12.99 -7.32
CA LYS A 12 -3.81 11.58 -7.53
C LYS A 12 -2.36 11.29 -7.15
N SER A 13 -1.43 12.17 -7.51
CA SER A 13 -0.02 12.03 -7.16
C SER A 13 0.22 12.09 -5.65
N VAL A 14 -0.53 12.92 -4.93
CA VAL A 14 -0.45 13.07 -3.48
C VAL A 14 -1.03 11.86 -2.75
N LEU A 15 -2.14 11.31 -3.25
CA LEU A 15 -2.82 10.18 -2.61
C LEU A 15 -2.18 8.82 -2.92
N PHE A 16 -1.72 8.61 -4.16
CA PHE A 16 -1.26 7.30 -4.63
C PHE A 16 0.23 7.27 -4.99
N GLY A 17 0.90 8.42 -5.10
CA GLY A 17 2.30 8.48 -5.57
C GLY A 17 3.33 7.87 -4.62
N LYS A 18 4.56 7.73 -5.13
CA LYS A 18 5.76 7.31 -4.37
C LYS A 18 5.50 6.04 -3.52
N TRP A 19 5.82 6.05 -2.23
CA TRP A 19 5.59 4.93 -1.30
C TRP A 19 4.36 5.14 -0.38
N ASN A 20 3.38 5.96 -0.80
CA ASN A 20 2.08 6.02 -0.14
C ASN A 20 1.45 4.64 0.02
N GLY A 21 0.72 4.44 1.11
CA GLY A 21 0.07 3.20 1.49
C GLY A 21 0.92 2.30 2.37
N LEU A 22 2.26 2.44 2.33
CA LEU A 22 3.15 1.56 3.08
C LEU A 22 3.02 1.73 4.60
N GLN A 23 2.73 2.96 5.05
CA GLN A 23 2.59 3.29 6.47
C GLN A 23 1.47 2.49 7.14
N VAL A 24 0.39 2.22 6.40
CA VAL A 24 -0.77 1.48 6.92
C VAL A 24 -0.42 0.02 7.21
N PHE A 25 0.41 -0.59 6.36
CA PHE A 25 0.83 -1.99 6.54
C PHE A 25 1.99 -2.14 7.52
N LEU A 26 2.91 -1.17 7.60
CA LEU A 26 4.00 -1.19 8.56
C LEU A 26 3.54 -0.81 9.97
N VAL A 27 2.66 0.18 10.08
CA VAL A 27 2.16 0.74 11.34
C VAL A 27 0.64 0.95 11.20
N PRO A 28 -0.19 -0.10 11.41
CA PRO A 28 -1.65 -0.01 11.25
C PRO A 28 -2.32 1.08 12.11
N THR A 29 -1.69 1.47 13.22
CA THR A 29 -2.20 2.54 14.08
C THR A 29 -2.33 3.89 13.34
N THR A 30 -1.58 4.08 12.25
CA THR A 30 -1.68 5.26 11.37
C THR A 30 -2.99 5.37 10.58
N VAL A 31 -3.81 4.31 10.54
CA VAL A 31 -5.20 4.39 10.03
C VAL A 31 -6.18 4.26 11.18
N LEU A 32 -5.88 3.42 12.17
CA LEU A 32 -6.80 3.18 13.29
C LEU A 32 -7.10 4.45 14.10
N PHE A 33 -6.15 5.40 14.22
CA PHE A 33 -6.41 6.66 14.93
C PHE A 33 -7.52 7.52 14.28
N LEU A 34 -7.79 7.31 13.00
CA LEU A 34 -8.84 8.01 12.26
C LEU A 34 -10.22 7.40 12.50
N ILE A 35 -10.32 6.27 13.20
CA ILE A 35 -11.57 5.56 13.45
C ILE A 35 -11.91 5.67 14.93
N ASP A 36 -13.19 5.85 15.24
CA ASP A 36 -13.64 5.90 16.62
C ASP A 36 -13.49 4.52 17.31
N ASP A 37 -12.80 4.51 18.45
CA ASP A 37 -12.43 3.31 19.19
C ASP A 37 -13.65 2.50 19.67
N ASN A 38 -14.72 3.19 20.05
CA ASN A 38 -15.95 2.54 20.51
C ASN A 38 -16.66 1.86 19.34
N SER A 39 -16.80 2.57 18.22
CA SER A 39 -17.41 2.03 17.00
C SER A 39 -16.62 0.81 16.48
N LEU A 40 -15.29 0.89 16.46
CA LEU A 40 -14.41 -0.18 16.02
C LEU A 40 -14.52 -1.42 16.92
N ARG A 41 -14.57 -1.22 18.24
CA ARG A 41 -14.78 -2.32 19.20
C ARG A 41 -16.14 -3.00 19.01
N LEU A 42 -17.20 -2.22 18.85
CA LEU A 42 -18.55 -2.74 18.60
C LEU A 42 -18.64 -3.49 17.27
N TRP A 43 -17.92 -3.02 16.26
CA TRP A 43 -17.81 -3.69 14.97
C TRP A 43 -17.13 -5.06 15.11
N PHE A 44 -15.96 -5.13 15.75
CA PHE A 44 -15.24 -6.38 16.01
C PHE A 44 -16.08 -7.37 16.84
N LEU A 45 -16.70 -6.90 17.93
CA LEU A 45 -17.60 -7.72 18.74
C LEU A 45 -18.75 -8.26 17.89
N GLY A 46 -19.40 -7.44 17.06
CA GLY A 46 -20.48 -7.87 16.18
C GLY A 46 -20.05 -8.96 15.20
N LEU A 47 -18.88 -8.79 14.58
CA LEU A 47 -18.32 -9.76 13.63
C LEU A 47 -18.01 -11.11 14.29
N PHE A 48 -17.29 -11.10 15.40
CA PHE A 48 -16.84 -12.35 16.04
C PHE A 48 -17.94 -13.08 16.81
N THR A 49 -18.98 -12.37 17.27
CA THR A 49 -20.05 -13.01 18.06
C THR A 49 -21.24 -13.47 17.24
N ARG A 50 -21.65 -12.73 16.21
CA ARG A 50 -22.93 -12.98 15.50
C ARG A 50 -22.77 -13.30 14.03
N GLN A 51 -21.67 -12.87 13.40
CA GLN A 51 -21.57 -12.82 11.95
C GLN A 51 -20.21 -13.31 11.43
N LEU A 52 -19.72 -14.42 12.00
CA LEU A 52 -18.43 -15.02 11.62
C LEU A 52 -18.37 -15.31 10.11
N PHE A 53 -19.51 -15.66 9.50
CA PHE A 53 -19.65 -15.93 8.07
C PHE A 53 -19.35 -14.73 7.16
N TYR A 54 -19.36 -13.49 7.69
CA TYR A 54 -19.05 -12.28 6.93
C TYR A 54 -17.56 -11.93 6.92
N ILE A 55 -16.74 -12.56 7.77
CA ILE A 55 -15.29 -12.32 7.81
C ILE A 55 -14.63 -12.59 6.44
N PRO A 56 -14.89 -13.71 5.75
CA PRO A 56 -14.32 -13.96 4.43
C PRO A 56 -14.70 -12.87 3.41
N LEU A 57 -15.95 -12.37 3.46
CA LEU A 57 -16.43 -11.32 2.56
C LEU A 57 -15.71 -9.99 2.82
N ILE A 58 -15.52 -9.59 4.08
CA ILE A 58 -14.76 -8.38 4.43
C ILE A 58 -13.32 -8.49 3.93
N MET A 59 -12.68 -9.63 4.17
CA MET A 59 -11.31 -9.87 3.73
C MET A 59 -11.19 -9.79 2.20
N PHE A 60 -12.15 -10.38 1.47
CA PHE A 60 -12.22 -10.29 0.02
C PHE A 60 -12.35 -8.84 -0.45
N LEU A 61 -13.26 -8.06 0.13
CA LEU A 61 -13.47 -6.67 -0.27
C LEU A 61 -12.26 -5.78 0.05
N LEU A 62 -11.60 -5.97 1.20
CA LEU A 62 -10.37 -5.26 1.55
C LEU A 62 -9.23 -5.61 0.60
N LEU A 63 -9.10 -6.88 0.22
CA LEU A 63 -8.13 -7.32 -0.78
C LEU A 63 -8.42 -6.71 -2.15
N PHE A 64 -9.69 -6.69 -2.57
CA PHE A 64 -10.12 -6.05 -3.80
C PHE A 64 -9.75 -4.56 -3.83
N LEU A 65 -10.03 -3.83 -2.75
CA LEU A 65 -9.62 -2.43 -2.61
C LEU A 65 -8.10 -2.25 -2.67
N PHE A 66 -7.34 -3.16 -2.06
CA PHE A 66 -5.89 -3.14 -2.15
C PHE A 66 -5.37 -3.36 -3.59
N LEU A 67 -5.98 -4.28 -4.34
CA LEU A 67 -5.66 -4.49 -5.76
C LEU A 67 -5.96 -3.24 -6.58
N VAL A 68 -7.16 -2.65 -6.41
CA VAL A 68 -7.53 -1.38 -7.06
C VAL A 68 -6.53 -0.28 -6.71
N PHE A 69 -6.12 -0.18 -5.44
CA PHE A 69 -5.08 0.75 -5.02
C PHE A 69 -3.75 0.56 -5.76
N LEU A 70 -3.25 -0.68 -5.91
CA LEU A 70 -2.01 -0.96 -6.63
C LEU A 70 -2.11 -0.59 -8.12
N ILE A 71 -3.26 -0.83 -8.75
CA ILE A 71 -3.52 -0.49 -10.14
C ILE A 71 -3.53 1.04 -10.32
N ILE A 72 -4.25 1.78 -9.47
CA ILE A 72 -4.26 3.25 -9.49
C ILE A 72 -2.86 3.81 -9.22
N LYS A 73 -2.13 3.21 -8.26
CA LYS A 73 -0.75 3.59 -7.97
C LYS A 73 0.17 3.39 -9.18
N GLN A 74 -0.02 2.32 -9.95
CA GLN A 74 0.76 2.08 -11.15
C GLN A 74 0.40 3.05 -12.26
N SER A 75 -0.90 3.34 -12.47
CA SER A 75 -1.32 4.29 -13.50
C SER A 75 -0.75 5.68 -13.25
N VAL A 76 -0.78 6.15 -12.00
CA VAL A 76 -0.14 7.42 -11.58
C VAL A 76 1.37 7.41 -11.81
N ALA A 77 2.05 6.29 -11.54
CA ALA A 77 3.48 6.19 -11.82
C ALA A 77 3.79 6.23 -13.32
N LEU A 78 2.97 5.57 -14.15
CA LEU A 78 3.13 5.52 -15.59
C LEU A 78 2.89 6.87 -16.28
N GLU A 79 1.95 7.67 -15.76
CA GLU A 79 1.75 9.05 -16.22
C GLU A 79 3.01 9.91 -16.09
N ALA A 80 3.89 9.62 -15.11
CA ALA A 80 5.12 10.37 -14.88
C ALA A 80 6.30 9.98 -15.79
N PHE A 81 6.12 8.99 -16.67
CA PHE A 81 7.15 8.48 -17.57
C PHE A 81 7.06 8.97 -19.01
N ASP A 82 6.12 9.88 -19.31
CA ASP A 82 5.94 10.50 -20.64
C ASP A 82 5.83 9.47 -21.78
N LEU A 83 5.23 8.31 -21.50
CA LEU A 83 5.04 7.23 -22.47
C LEU A 83 3.91 7.55 -23.47
N ILE A 84 4.05 7.02 -24.68
CA ILE A 84 2.98 7.02 -25.69
C ILE A 84 1.75 6.28 -25.11
N PRO A 85 0.50 6.78 -25.30
CA PRO A 85 -0.70 6.21 -24.69
C PRO A 85 -0.86 4.69 -24.87
N GLU A 86 -0.56 4.17 -26.07
CA GLU A 86 -0.65 2.74 -26.37
C GLU A 86 0.33 1.90 -25.53
N GLN A 87 1.57 2.36 -25.41
CA GLN A 87 2.59 1.68 -24.60
C GLN A 87 2.24 1.71 -23.11
N ARG A 88 1.71 2.85 -22.64
CA ARG A 88 1.22 3.01 -21.27
C ARG A 88 0.10 2.04 -20.95
N THR A 89 -0.91 1.98 -21.81
CA THR A 89 -2.07 1.08 -21.64
C THR A 89 -1.64 -0.38 -21.67
N LYS A 90 -0.80 -0.78 -22.64
CA LYS A 90 -0.27 -2.14 -22.70
C LYS A 90 0.49 -2.52 -21.44
N TRP A 91 1.35 -1.64 -20.93
CA TRP A 91 2.06 -1.91 -19.67
C TRP A 91 1.10 -2.03 -18.49
N LEU A 92 0.09 -1.16 -18.40
CA LEU A 92 -0.89 -1.28 -17.33
C LEU A 92 -1.60 -2.65 -17.36
N TYR A 93 -1.96 -3.14 -18.55
CA TYR A 93 -2.53 -4.48 -18.71
C TYR A 93 -1.56 -5.60 -18.30
N ASP A 94 -0.31 -5.55 -18.78
CA ASP A 94 0.73 -6.52 -18.40
C ASP A 94 0.92 -6.55 -16.87
N TYR A 95 0.85 -5.38 -16.23
CA TYR A 95 0.95 -5.25 -14.77
C TYR A 95 -0.27 -5.83 -14.04
N ILE A 96 -1.48 -5.53 -14.53
CA ILE A 96 -2.73 -6.09 -13.99
C ILE A 96 -2.70 -7.61 -14.07
N LEU A 97 -2.34 -8.17 -15.23
CA LEU A 97 -2.22 -9.62 -15.42
C LEU A 97 -1.19 -10.22 -14.45
N GLY A 98 -0.01 -9.61 -14.32
CA GLY A 98 1.02 -10.08 -13.40
C GLY A 98 0.60 -10.06 -11.93
N ILE A 99 -0.19 -9.06 -11.50
CA ILE A 99 -0.76 -9.06 -10.14
C ILE A 99 -1.76 -10.22 -9.96
N HIS A 100 -2.63 -10.47 -10.94
CA HIS A 100 -3.61 -11.55 -10.85
C HIS A 100 -2.94 -12.92 -10.83
N GLU A 101 -1.91 -13.12 -11.66
CA GLU A 101 -1.08 -14.33 -11.65
C GLU A 101 -0.42 -14.54 -10.29
N LEU A 102 0.22 -13.49 -9.75
CA LEU A 102 0.82 -13.55 -8.42
C LEU A 102 -0.21 -13.89 -7.33
N LEU A 103 -1.39 -13.25 -7.39
CA LEU A 103 -2.47 -13.51 -6.43
C LEU A 103 -2.93 -14.96 -6.49
N LEU A 104 -3.05 -15.52 -7.69
CA LEU A 104 -3.41 -16.93 -7.88
C LEU A 104 -2.36 -17.85 -7.25
N VAL A 105 -1.07 -17.59 -7.47
CA VAL A 105 0.03 -18.33 -6.83
C VAL A 105 -0.04 -18.26 -5.30
N ILE A 106 -0.36 -17.10 -4.73
CA ILE A 106 -0.52 -16.92 -3.28
C ILE A 106 -1.71 -17.73 -2.75
N ILE A 107 -2.85 -17.69 -3.44
CA ILE A 107 -4.05 -18.45 -3.06
C ILE A 107 -3.74 -19.95 -3.03
N PHE A 108 -3.11 -20.48 -4.09
CA PHE A 108 -2.67 -21.87 -4.11
C PHE A 108 -1.70 -22.19 -2.97
N SER A 109 -0.76 -21.29 -2.68
CA SER A 109 0.18 -21.47 -1.57
C SER A 109 -0.54 -21.54 -0.22
N PHE A 110 -1.55 -20.70 0.02
CA PHE A 110 -2.37 -20.76 1.22
C PHE A 110 -3.22 -22.03 1.30
N MET A 111 -3.76 -22.52 0.18
CA MET A 111 -4.47 -23.80 0.16
C MET A 111 -3.55 -24.96 0.55
N VAL A 112 -2.31 -24.99 0.03
CA VAL A 112 -1.32 -26.01 0.41
C VAL A 112 -0.97 -25.94 1.89
N VAL A 113 -0.73 -24.73 2.43
CA VAL A 113 -0.45 -24.53 3.87
C VAL A 113 -1.64 -24.97 4.74
N TYR A 114 -2.87 -24.69 4.30
CA TYR A 114 -4.09 -25.13 4.97
C TYR A 114 -4.17 -26.66 5.01
N VAL A 115 -3.98 -27.33 3.86
CA VAL A 115 -4.00 -28.80 3.76
C VAL A 115 -2.92 -29.42 4.63
N LEU A 116 -1.69 -28.89 4.60
CA LEU A 116 -0.59 -29.36 5.45
C LEU A 116 -0.93 -29.21 6.94
N THR A 117 -1.54 -28.09 7.32
CA THR A 117 -1.94 -27.85 8.71
C THR A 117 -3.07 -28.78 9.14
N ALA A 118 -4.04 -29.03 8.27
CA ALA A 118 -5.11 -30.00 8.55
C ALA A 118 -4.54 -31.42 8.74
N PHE A 119 -3.58 -31.81 7.90
CA PHE A 119 -2.85 -33.07 8.02
C PHE A 119 -2.08 -33.15 9.35
N LEU A 120 -1.31 -32.11 9.70
CA LEU A 120 -0.55 -32.05 10.95
C LEU A 120 -1.47 -32.11 12.18
N ARG A 121 -2.61 -31.43 12.13
CA ARG A 121 -3.61 -31.47 13.20
C ARG A 121 -4.23 -32.86 13.34
N TYR A 122 -4.53 -33.53 12.23
CA TYR A 122 -5.17 -34.85 12.24
C TYR A 122 -4.22 -35.95 12.71
N PHE A 123 -3.00 -36.03 12.16
CA PHE A 123 -2.08 -37.13 12.44
C PHE A 123 -1.18 -36.90 13.66
N TYR A 124 -0.82 -35.65 13.94
CA TYR A 124 0.17 -35.32 14.96
C TYR A 124 -0.38 -34.44 16.09
N SER A 125 -1.67 -34.08 16.05
CA SER A 125 -2.28 -33.12 16.99
C SER A 125 -1.56 -31.76 17.07
N ILE A 126 -0.76 -31.42 16.06
CA ILE A 126 -0.03 -30.15 16.00
C ILE A 126 -1.01 -29.06 15.52
N GLN A 127 -1.24 -28.05 16.36
CA GLN A 127 -2.10 -26.91 16.03
C GLN A 127 -1.24 -25.70 15.66
N LEU A 128 -1.23 -25.33 14.38
CA LEU A 128 -0.57 -24.11 13.92
C LEU A 128 -1.54 -22.92 14.00
N PRO A 129 -1.09 -21.73 14.44
CA PRO A 129 -1.91 -20.53 14.50
C PRO A 129 -2.08 -19.90 13.12
N LEU A 130 -2.83 -20.56 12.23
CA LEU A 130 -3.02 -20.17 10.83
C LEU A 130 -3.49 -18.72 10.66
N HIS A 131 -4.35 -18.23 11.54
CA HIS A 131 -4.86 -16.85 11.50
C HIS A 131 -3.72 -15.82 11.58
N TYR A 132 -2.76 -16.03 12.49
CA TYR A 132 -1.61 -15.14 12.66
C TYR A 132 -0.64 -15.27 11.49
N ILE A 133 -0.39 -16.50 11.03
CA ILE A 133 0.49 -16.78 9.89
C ILE A 133 -0.04 -16.08 8.64
N TYR A 134 -1.32 -16.26 8.30
CA TYR A 134 -1.92 -15.64 7.12
C TYR A 134 -1.95 -14.12 7.21
N LEU A 135 -2.26 -13.55 8.39
CA LEU A 135 -2.20 -12.10 8.60
C LEU A 135 -0.79 -11.55 8.35
N LYS A 136 0.24 -12.21 8.89
CA LYS A 136 1.63 -11.79 8.70
C LYS A 136 2.10 -11.95 7.26
N ILE A 137 1.77 -13.06 6.59
CA ILE A 137 2.11 -13.23 5.18
C ILE A 137 1.44 -12.14 4.34
N PHE A 138 0.15 -11.87 4.57
CA PHE A 138 -0.55 -10.80 3.88
C PHE A 138 0.11 -9.43 4.13
N GLN A 139 0.46 -9.12 5.38
CA GLN A 139 1.16 -7.89 5.75
C GLN A 139 2.49 -7.75 4.99
N PHE A 140 3.35 -8.77 5.04
CA PHE A 140 4.65 -8.76 4.35
C PHE A 140 4.50 -8.69 2.83
N MET A 141 3.51 -9.39 2.28
CA MET A 141 3.20 -9.36 0.86
C MET A 141 2.74 -7.97 0.41
N ALA A 142 1.83 -7.32 1.14
CA ALA A 142 1.37 -5.98 0.83
C ALA A 142 2.52 -4.96 0.88
N ILE A 143 3.36 -5.04 1.93
CA ILE A 143 4.60 -4.25 2.06
C ILE A 143 5.53 -4.49 0.87
N GLY A 144 5.79 -5.77 0.55
CA GLY A 144 6.67 -6.19 -0.53
C GLY A 144 6.19 -5.71 -1.89
N LEU A 145 4.89 -5.80 -2.17
CA LEU A 145 4.29 -5.32 -3.42
C LEU A 145 4.41 -3.81 -3.59
N ILE A 146 4.08 -3.04 -2.55
CA ILE A 146 4.18 -1.57 -2.58
C ILE A 146 5.65 -1.15 -2.74
N LEU A 147 6.58 -1.76 -1.99
CA LEU A 147 8.01 -1.48 -2.08
C LEU A 147 8.58 -1.87 -3.44
N TYR A 148 8.28 -3.08 -3.92
CA TYR A 148 8.74 -3.57 -5.22
C TYR A 148 8.28 -2.62 -6.34
N GLN A 149 7.00 -2.27 -6.34
CA GLN A 149 6.44 -1.31 -7.30
C GLN A 149 7.15 0.04 -7.22
N HIS A 150 7.35 0.57 -6.01
CA HIS A 150 8.02 1.85 -5.81
C HIS A 150 9.47 1.83 -6.32
N LEU A 151 10.27 0.86 -5.88
CA LEU A 151 11.68 0.72 -6.26
C LEU A 151 11.84 0.49 -7.76
N ARG A 152 11.03 -0.40 -8.34
CA ARG A 152 11.01 -0.65 -9.78
C ARG A 152 10.73 0.64 -10.56
N ASN A 153 9.71 1.39 -10.16
CA ASN A 153 9.35 2.65 -10.81
C ASN A 153 10.43 3.73 -10.59
N TYR A 154 11.08 3.78 -9.42
CA TYR A 154 12.18 4.69 -9.13
C TYR A 154 13.37 4.45 -10.08
N TRP A 155 13.82 3.21 -10.20
CA TRP A 155 14.95 2.85 -11.05
C TRP A 155 14.66 3.00 -12.54
N LEU A 156 13.46 2.58 -12.99
CA LEU A 156 13.07 2.70 -14.40
C LEU A 156 12.80 4.15 -14.83
N LYS A 157 12.51 5.06 -13.89
CA LYS A 157 12.22 6.48 -14.20
C LYS A 157 13.28 7.13 -15.07
N HIS A 158 14.56 6.81 -14.81
CA HIS A 158 15.68 7.40 -15.54
C HIS A 158 15.73 6.94 -17.00
N THR A 159 15.57 5.63 -17.23
CA THR A 159 15.65 5.04 -18.58
C THR A 159 14.39 5.27 -19.40
N MET A 160 13.23 5.44 -18.75
CA MET A 160 11.97 5.64 -19.47
C MET A 160 11.74 7.08 -19.91
N LYS A 161 12.26 8.05 -19.15
CA LYS A 161 12.24 9.46 -19.55
C LYS A 161 13.04 9.76 -20.82
N SER A 162 13.98 8.89 -21.20
CA SER A 162 14.71 9.01 -22.47
C SER A 162 13.92 8.46 -23.67
N GLY A 163 12.61 8.24 -23.55
CA GLY A 163 11.74 7.75 -24.63
C GLY A 163 11.95 6.28 -25.03
N ARG A 164 12.71 5.51 -24.24
CA ARG A 164 12.98 4.10 -24.53
C ARG A 164 11.75 3.24 -24.24
N SER A 165 11.51 2.24 -25.08
CA SER A 165 10.40 1.30 -24.87
C SER A 165 10.53 0.57 -23.52
N PRO A 166 9.39 0.16 -22.94
CA PRO A 166 9.33 -0.60 -21.68
C PRO A 166 10.35 -1.72 -21.51
N LYS A 167 10.39 -2.61 -22.51
CA LYS A 167 11.25 -3.79 -22.52
C LYS A 167 12.73 -3.41 -22.57
N ARG A 168 13.06 -2.39 -23.38
CA ARG A 168 14.43 -1.88 -23.49
C ARG A 168 14.90 -1.23 -22.19
N SER A 169 14.04 -0.45 -21.54
CA SER A 169 14.34 0.18 -20.25
C SER A 169 14.65 -0.85 -19.16
N ILE A 170 13.90 -1.95 -19.11
CA ILE A 170 14.20 -3.07 -18.21
C ILE A 170 15.55 -3.71 -18.56
N ALA A 171 15.81 -3.98 -19.84
CA ALA A 171 17.08 -4.59 -20.26
C ALA A 171 18.30 -3.73 -19.89
N VAL A 172 18.22 -2.41 -20.10
CA VAL A 172 19.28 -1.46 -19.71
C VAL A 172 19.46 -1.45 -18.19
N LEU A 173 18.37 -1.46 -17.41
CA LEU A 173 18.46 -1.53 -15.95
C LEU A 173 19.13 -2.84 -15.49
N LEU A 174 18.80 -3.98 -16.11
CA LEU A 174 19.42 -5.27 -15.79
C LEU A 174 20.92 -5.30 -16.11
N LEU A 175 21.33 -4.70 -17.24
CA LEU A 175 22.75 -4.55 -17.58
C LEU A 175 23.47 -3.68 -16.55
N TYR A 176 22.86 -2.57 -16.13
CA TYR A 176 23.42 -1.72 -15.09
C TYR A 176 23.57 -2.46 -13.76
N ILE A 177 22.54 -3.19 -13.32
CA ILE A 177 22.58 -4.01 -12.11
C ILE A 177 23.73 -5.02 -12.20
N ARG A 178 23.93 -5.66 -13.37
CA ARG A 178 24.98 -6.66 -13.55
C ARG A 178 26.38 -6.06 -13.36
N HIS A 179 26.62 -4.84 -13.86
CA HIS A 179 27.91 -4.17 -13.75
C HIS A 179 28.12 -3.42 -12.43
N HIS A 180 27.05 -2.91 -11.80
CA HIS A 180 27.11 -2.08 -10.59
C HIS A 180 26.31 -2.70 -9.44
N ARG A 181 26.45 -4.02 -9.22
CA ARG A 181 25.67 -4.78 -8.23
C ARG A 181 25.68 -4.13 -6.84
N ARG A 182 26.89 -3.87 -6.33
CA ARG A 182 27.08 -3.33 -4.97
C ARG A 182 26.42 -1.96 -4.82
N GLU A 183 26.64 -1.05 -5.77
CA GLU A 183 26.05 0.29 -5.72
C GLU A 183 24.53 0.23 -5.80
N PHE A 184 23.99 -0.61 -6.68
CA PHE A 184 22.55 -0.82 -6.82
C PHE A 184 21.92 -1.32 -5.53
N TYR A 185 22.48 -2.37 -4.92
CA TYR A 185 21.94 -2.94 -3.68
C TYR A 185 22.09 -2.00 -2.49
N LEU A 186 23.24 -1.34 -2.32
CA LEU A 186 23.43 -0.37 -1.23
C LEU A 186 22.49 0.82 -1.37
N HIS A 187 22.30 1.34 -2.58
CA HIS A 187 21.37 2.44 -2.81
C HIS A 187 19.93 2.01 -2.58
N THR A 188 19.54 0.82 -3.06
CA THR A 188 18.21 0.25 -2.82
C THR A 188 17.95 0.03 -1.33
N LEU A 189 18.93 -0.50 -0.60
CA LEU A 189 18.87 -0.68 0.86
C LEU A 189 18.69 0.67 1.57
N MET A 190 19.46 1.68 1.16
CA MET A 190 19.36 3.03 1.72
C MET A 190 17.99 3.66 1.46
N LEU A 191 17.42 3.46 0.27
CA LEU A 191 16.04 3.90 -0.04
C LEU A 191 15.03 3.17 0.84
N CYS A 192 15.15 1.86 1.01
CA CYS A 192 14.30 1.10 1.93
C CYS A 192 14.42 1.62 3.37
N GLY A 193 15.63 1.86 3.86
CA GLY A 193 15.87 2.42 5.19
C GLY A 193 15.22 3.81 5.35
N LEU A 194 15.37 4.66 4.34
CA LEU A 194 14.77 6.01 4.32
C LEU A 194 13.23 5.94 4.32
N ILE A 195 12.65 5.00 3.58
CA ILE A 195 11.21 4.75 3.59
C ILE A 195 10.75 4.29 4.98
N LEU A 196 11.45 3.34 5.61
CA LEU A 196 11.13 2.88 6.97
C LEU A 196 11.21 4.01 8.00
N VAL A 197 12.25 4.84 7.93
CA VAL A 197 12.39 6.03 8.78
C VAL A 197 11.24 7.00 8.54
N SER A 198 10.85 7.24 7.29
CA SER A 198 9.73 8.15 6.97
C SER A 198 8.40 7.68 7.60
N VAL A 199 8.14 6.37 7.58
CA VAL A 199 6.95 5.79 8.20
C VAL A 199 7.01 5.91 9.72
N HIS A 200 8.19 5.71 10.31
CA HIS A 200 8.36 5.86 11.75
C HIS A 200 8.21 7.33 12.19
N VAL A 201 8.75 8.28 11.44
CA VAL A 201 8.54 9.71 11.68
C VAL A 201 7.06 10.06 11.58
N TYR A 202 6.35 9.52 10.58
CA TYR A 202 4.91 9.73 10.48
C TYR A 202 4.14 9.15 11.68
N LYS A 203 4.53 7.97 12.18
CA LYS A 203 4.00 7.42 13.43
C LYS A 203 4.14 8.43 14.58
N TRP A 204 5.33 9.04 14.75
CA TRP A 204 5.53 10.09 15.76
C TRP A 204 4.64 11.31 15.53
N VAL A 205 4.48 11.75 14.28
CA VAL A 205 3.57 12.85 13.93
C VAL A 205 2.12 12.54 14.35
N VAL A 206 1.67 11.31 14.11
CA VAL A 206 0.33 10.86 14.52
C VAL A 206 0.16 10.96 16.04
N TYR A 207 1.05 10.34 16.81
CA TYR A 207 0.90 10.28 18.28
C TYR A 207 1.11 11.62 18.98
N LEU A 208 2.08 12.42 18.55
CA LEU A 208 2.43 13.66 19.24
C LEU A 208 1.58 14.85 18.81
N PHE A 209 1.10 14.87 17.56
CA PHE A 209 0.42 16.04 17.00
C PHE A 209 -1.01 15.72 16.58
N LEU A 210 -1.22 14.77 15.66
CA LEU A 210 -2.54 14.58 15.04
C LEU A 210 -3.59 14.04 16.00
N GLU A 211 -3.23 13.06 16.83
CA GLU A 211 -4.16 12.45 17.78
C GLU A 211 -4.59 13.44 18.90
N PRO A 212 -3.66 14.14 19.59
CA PRO A 212 -4.04 15.18 20.56
C PRO A 212 -4.83 16.33 19.92
N PHE A 213 -4.47 16.72 18.69
CA PHE A 213 -5.19 17.77 17.97
C PHE A 213 -6.62 17.35 17.63
N ALA A 214 -6.83 16.10 17.18
CA ALA A 214 -8.18 15.56 16.94
C ALA A 214 -9.02 15.58 18.22
N MET A 215 -8.47 15.13 19.35
CA MET A 215 -9.17 15.16 20.65
C MET A 215 -9.51 16.59 21.10
N TYR A 216 -8.65 17.57 20.81
CA TYR A 216 -8.90 18.97 21.11
C TYR A 216 -10.03 19.55 20.26
N LEU A 217 -10.05 19.24 18.96
CA LEU A 217 -11.13 19.65 18.06
C LEU A 217 -12.47 19.05 18.45
N ASP A 218 -12.51 17.76 18.80
CA ASP A 218 -13.74 17.09 19.25
C ASP A 218 -14.32 17.81 20.48
N LYS A 219 -13.48 18.23 21.42
CA LYS A 219 -13.90 18.94 22.65
C LYS A 219 -14.39 20.37 22.40
N LEU A 220 -13.76 21.11 21.50
CA LEU A 220 -14.10 22.51 21.25
C LEU A 220 -15.27 22.70 20.28
N ALA A 221 -15.26 21.96 19.17
CA ALA A 221 -16.21 22.14 18.09
C ALA A 221 -17.43 21.22 18.23
N GLY A 222 -17.36 20.20 19.10
CA GLY A 222 -18.38 19.15 19.19
C GLY A 222 -18.53 18.33 17.90
N MET A 223 -17.58 18.46 16.96
CA MET A 223 -17.60 17.79 15.67
C MET A 223 -16.71 16.55 15.76
N PRO A 224 -17.25 15.33 15.58
CA PRO A 224 -16.44 14.12 15.59
C PRO A 224 -15.51 14.12 14.37
N VAL A 225 -14.21 14.27 14.60
CA VAL A 225 -13.17 14.22 13.55
C VAL A 225 -12.91 12.78 13.10
N ARG A 226 -13.23 11.80 13.94
CA ARG A 226 -13.02 10.37 13.69
C ARG A 226 -14.17 9.75 12.91
N PHE A 227 -13.85 8.84 12.00
CA PHE A 227 -14.82 8.06 11.27
C PHE A 227 -15.48 7.02 12.19
N THR A 228 -16.81 6.90 12.09
CA THR A 228 -17.58 5.88 12.82
C THR A 228 -17.89 4.70 11.92
N VAL A 229 -17.62 3.48 12.38
CA VAL A 229 -18.08 2.26 11.71
C VAL A 229 -19.40 1.78 12.29
N ALA A 230 -20.26 1.22 11.44
CA ALA A 230 -21.53 0.65 11.83
C ALA A 230 -21.34 -0.73 12.50
N ARG A 231 -22.27 -1.09 13.38
CA ARG A 231 -22.35 -2.47 13.88
C ARG A 231 -22.91 -3.36 12.77
N VAL A 232 -22.24 -4.46 12.46
CA VAL A 232 -22.69 -5.36 11.38
C VAL A 232 -23.98 -6.06 11.79
N ARG A 233 -25.08 -5.73 11.10
CA ARG A 233 -26.37 -6.43 11.19
C ARG A 233 -26.76 -6.95 9.83
N THR A 234 -26.46 -6.20 8.78
CA THR A 234 -26.80 -6.49 7.38
C THR A 234 -25.55 -6.48 6.50
N PRO A 235 -25.62 -7.06 5.28
CA PRO A 235 -24.55 -6.94 4.29
C PRO A 235 -24.24 -5.48 3.86
N LEU A 236 -25.22 -4.57 3.95
CA LEU A 236 -25.02 -3.16 3.63
C LEU A 236 -24.13 -2.47 4.69
N ASP A 237 -24.30 -2.81 5.97
CA ASP A 237 -23.44 -2.30 7.05
C ASP A 237 -21.98 -2.70 6.83
N LEU A 238 -21.77 -3.90 6.28
CA LEU A 238 -20.44 -4.40 5.94
C LEU A 238 -19.80 -3.59 4.80
N LEU A 239 -20.55 -3.35 3.72
CA LEU A 239 -20.08 -2.50 2.62
C LEU A 239 -19.78 -1.08 3.10
N TYR A 240 -20.64 -0.52 3.96
CA TYR A 240 -20.42 0.78 4.59
C TYR A 240 -19.11 0.80 5.39
N ASN A 241 -18.87 -0.21 6.24
CA ASN A 241 -17.64 -0.28 7.04
C ASN A 241 -16.39 -0.40 6.18
N VAL A 242 -16.44 -1.23 5.13
CA VAL A 242 -15.32 -1.36 4.18
C VAL A 242 -15.06 -0.03 3.46
N PHE A 243 -16.12 0.69 3.07
CA PHE A 243 -16.00 2.01 2.48
C PHE A 243 -15.40 3.03 3.46
N VAL A 244 -15.83 3.04 4.72
CA VAL A 244 -15.26 3.90 5.77
C VAL A 244 -13.78 3.61 5.98
N LEU A 245 -13.38 2.33 6.03
CA LEU A 245 -11.96 1.94 6.10
C LEU A 245 -11.16 2.43 4.90
N PHE A 246 -11.75 2.38 3.70
CA PHE A 246 -11.14 2.93 2.50
C PHE A 246 -10.97 4.46 2.59
N CYS A 247 -11.99 5.19 3.07
CA CYS A 247 -11.88 6.63 3.32
C CYS A 247 -10.78 6.95 4.32
N ALA A 248 -10.72 6.24 5.46
CA ALA A 248 -9.66 6.39 6.45
C ALA A 248 -8.27 6.11 5.87
N TYR A 249 -8.16 5.10 5.01
CA TYR A 249 -6.93 4.79 4.28
C TYR A 249 -6.49 5.95 3.35
N ILE A 250 -7.42 6.52 2.58
CA ILE A 250 -7.14 7.65 1.68
C ILE A 250 -6.74 8.90 2.47
N VAL A 251 -7.42 9.20 3.57
CA VAL A 251 -7.06 10.32 4.47
C VAL A 251 -5.68 10.09 5.10
N SER A 252 -5.38 8.86 5.53
CA SER A 252 -4.05 8.52 6.05
C SER A 252 -2.94 8.72 5.00
N ASN A 253 -3.18 8.39 3.73
CA ASN A 253 -2.24 8.69 2.64
C ASN A 253 -2.06 10.20 2.44
N LEU A 254 -3.15 10.98 2.51
CA LEU A 254 -3.09 12.44 2.39
C LEU A 254 -2.23 13.07 3.51
N LEU A 255 -2.44 12.63 4.75
CA LEU A 255 -1.69 13.11 5.92
C LEU A 255 -0.22 12.64 5.91
N PHE A 256 0.07 11.51 5.26
CA PHE A 256 1.43 10.99 5.12
C PHE A 256 2.23 11.70 3.99
N ALA A 257 1.54 12.24 2.99
CA ALA A 257 2.19 12.82 1.81
C ALA A 257 3.24 13.92 2.11
N PRO A 258 3.06 14.85 3.07
CA PRO A 258 4.08 15.82 3.43
C PRO A 258 5.39 15.17 3.92
N VAL A 259 5.27 14.11 4.74
CA VAL A 259 6.43 13.36 5.26
C VAL A 259 7.14 12.66 4.10
N ILE A 260 6.39 12.01 3.20
CA ILE A 260 6.96 11.40 1.99
C ILE A 260 7.69 12.44 1.15
N ASN A 261 7.12 13.63 0.96
CA ASN A 261 7.73 14.68 0.14
C ASN A 261 9.06 15.15 0.72
N LEU A 262 9.12 15.39 2.04
CA LEU A 262 10.36 15.73 2.75
C LEU A 262 11.43 14.66 2.52
N PHE A 263 11.09 13.39 2.79
CA PHE A 263 12.01 12.27 2.66
C PHE A 263 12.40 12.00 1.20
N HIS A 264 11.52 12.24 0.24
CA HIS A 264 11.85 12.16 -1.18
C HIS A 264 12.86 13.23 -1.60
N HIS A 265 12.74 14.45 -1.08
CA HIS A 265 13.75 15.48 -1.33
C HIS A 265 15.12 15.09 -0.75
N LEU A 266 15.15 14.44 0.41
CA LEU A 266 16.38 13.87 0.96
C LEU A 266 16.93 12.74 0.09
N SER A 267 16.07 11.83 -0.39
CA SER A 267 16.49 10.73 -1.28
C SER A 267 17.09 11.24 -2.59
N LEU A 268 16.60 12.37 -3.12
CA LEU A 268 17.15 12.99 -4.33
C LEU A 268 18.55 13.60 -4.15
N ARG A 269 18.95 13.94 -2.91
CA ARG A 269 20.33 14.40 -2.61
C ARG A 269 21.29 13.23 -2.55
N ILE A 270 20.79 12.07 -2.13
CA ILE A 270 21.49 10.79 -2.19
C ILE A 270 21.40 10.28 -3.64
N LYS A 271 22.08 10.94 -4.58
CA LYS A 271 22.06 10.48 -5.98
C LYS A 271 22.92 9.21 -6.07
N PRO A 272 22.41 8.11 -6.66
CA PRO A 272 23.31 7.10 -7.18
C PRO A 272 24.18 7.76 -8.27
N ARG A 273 25.40 7.25 -8.50
CA ARG A 273 26.24 7.64 -9.66
C ARG A 273 25.61 7.25 -11.02
N SER A 274 24.29 7.06 -11.08
CA SER A 274 23.53 6.63 -12.24
C SER A 274 23.28 7.73 -13.27
N LYS A 275 23.91 8.91 -13.17
CA LYS A 275 23.98 9.88 -14.29
C LYS A 275 24.60 9.26 -15.55
N GLN A 276 25.23 8.08 -15.43
CA GLN A 276 25.75 7.27 -16.53
C GLN A 276 24.71 6.34 -17.21
N LEU A 277 23.43 6.35 -16.80
CA LEU A 277 22.36 5.57 -17.44
C LEU A 277 21.73 6.24 -18.68
N GLY A 278 22.20 7.45 -19.03
CA GLY A 278 21.82 8.19 -20.24
C GLY A 278 22.51 7.63 -21.47
#